data_AF-A0A157SUG1-F1
#
_entry.id   AF-A0A157SUG1-F1
#
_cell.length_a   1.000
_cell.length_b   1.000
_cell.length_c   1.000
_cell.angle_alpha   90.00
_cell.angle_beta   90.00
_cell.angle_gamma   90.00
#
_symmetry.space_group_name_H-M   'P 1'
#
loop_
_entity.id
_entity.type
_entity.pdbx_description
1 polymer ?
#
loop_
_entity_poly.entity_id
_entity_poly.type
_entity_poly.pdbx_seq_one_letter_code
_entity_poly.pdbx_strand_id
1 'polypeptide(L)'
;MARERRVEVDQGQDPAELKAAAKLEARTATLVRDLIADYIEKRLHHLANSTVRTYGRQLKLIEAALGTRPIKDVTPQEIVDLIAKRKAGWRDQTDGWRETETLYIVARELFKFAAGQRLIVVNPTMGISLEAVIGTRPPPVKKRLMLTEDEIREVMNAKMNRQNQLSI
;
A
#
# COMPACT_ATOMS: atom_id res chain seq x y z
N MET A 1 22.06 45.07 11.66
CA MET A 1 20.64 44.78 11.31
C MET A 1 20.14 45.31 9.96
N ALA A 2 20.54 46.49 9.45
CA ALA A 2 20.16 46.94 8.09
C ALA A 2 21.24 46.69 7.01
N ARG A 3 22.49 46.46 7.42
CA ARG A 3 23.64 46.26 6.53
C ARG A 3 23.85 44.79 6.14
N GLU A 4 23.57 43.85 7.05
CA GLU A 4 23.72 42.40 6.80
C GLU A 4 22.74 41.90 5.73
N ARG A 5 21.48 42.36 5.75
CA ARG A 5 20.46 41.99 4.76
C ARG A 5 20.70 42.55 3.35
N ARG A 6 21.65 43.48 3.17
CA ARG A 6 22.04 43.98 1.85
C ARG A 6 23.20 43.19 1.24
N VAL A 7 24.04 42.57 2.08
CA VAL A 7 25.18 41.75 1.63
C VAL A 7 24.71 40.39 1.08
N GLU A 8 23.61 39.84 1.58
CA GLU A 8 23.00 38.61 1.05
C GLU A 8 22.44 38.78 -0.38
N VAL A 9 21.98 39.99 -0.74
CA VAL A 9 21.44 40.29 -2.08
C VAL A 9 22.57 40.42 -3.12
N ASP A 10 23.72 40.97 -2.72
CA ASP A 10 24.90 41.13 -3.59
C ASP A 10 25.58 39.79 -3.93
N GLN A 11 25.30 38.71 -3.20
CA GLN A 11 25.83 37.36 -3.46
C GLN A 11 24.99 36.53 -4.44
N GLY A 12 23.91 37.09 -5.00
CA GLY A 12 23.10 36.42 -6.04
C GLY A 12 22.33 35.19 -5.57
N GLN A 13 22.25 34.92 -4.26
CA GLN A 13 21.34 33.90 -3.72
C GLN A 13 19.95 34.50 -3.56
N ASP A 14 19.05 34.12 -4.47
CA ASP A 14 17.66 34.56 -4.45
C ASP A 14 16.96 34.06 -3.17
N PRO A 15 16.52 34.95 -2.25
CA PRO A 15 15.79 34.57 -1.05
C PRO A 15 14.48 33.83 -1.35
N ALA A 16 13.93 33.99 -2.55
CA ALA A 16 12.76 33.25 -3.02
C ALA A 16 13.11 31.77 -3.29
N GLU A 17 14.28 31.48 -3.85
CA GLU A 17 14.77 30.12 -4.06
C GLU A 17 15.02 29.40 -2.73
N LEU A 18 15.62 30.08 -1.75
CA LEU A 18 15.82 29.50 -0.41
C LEU A 18 14.50 29.23 0.32
N LYS A 19 13.51 30.12 0.21
CA LYS A 19 12.16 29.88 0.77
C LYS A 19 11.41 28.79 0.01
N ALA A 20 11.58 28.70 -1.31
CA ALA A 20 11.01 27.64 -2.12
C ALA A 20 11.64 26.29 -1.78
N ALA A 21 12.96 26.23 -1.60
CA ALA A 21 13.70 25.06 -1.16
C ALA A 21 13.29 24.64 0.27
N ALA A 22 13.22 25.57 1.22
CA ALA A 22 12.77 25.29 2.58
C ALA A 22 11.30 24.84 2.65
N LYS A 23 10.42 25.38 1.80
CA LYS A 23 9.01 24.94 1.68
C LYS A 23 8.90 23.58 0.98
N LEU A 24 9.80 23.30 0.02
CA LEU A 24 9.94 22.00 -0.60
C LEU A 24 10.44 20.97 0.42
N GLU A 25 11.40 21.34 1.27
CA GLU A 25 11.96 20.54 2.36
C GLU A 25 10.95 20.31 3.50
N ALA A 26 10.17 21.31 3.90
CA ALA A 26 9.07 21.11 4.84
C ALA A 26 7.99 20.16 4.27
N ARG A 27 7.78 20.18 2.95
CA ARG A 27 7.02 19.14 2.22
C ARG A 27 7.81 17.84 1.98
N THR A 28 9.14 17.81 2.16
CA THR A 28 9.97 16.58 2.11
C THR A 28 9.89 15.75 3.36
N ALA A 29 9.60 16.36 4.51
CA ALA A 29 9.54 15.67 5.79
C ALA A 29 8.28 14.82 6.00
N THR A 30 7.36 14.76 5.03
CA THR A 30 6.19 13.88 5.14
C THR A 30 6.64 12.43 5.10
N LEU A 31 6.31 11.70 6.16
CA LEU A 31 6.66 10.30 6.29
C LEU A 31 5.59 9.41 5.66
N VAL A 32 5.95 8.17 5.34
CA VAL A 32 4.98 7.21 4.79
C VAL A 32 3.81 6.97 5.75
N ARG A 33 4.02 6.99 7.06
CA ARG A 33 2.92 6.85 8.04
C ARG A 33 1.88 7.97 7.92
N ASP A 34 2.32 9.19 7.66
CA ASP A 34 1.43 10.35 7.52
C ASP A 34 0.64 10.26 6.21
N LEU A 35 1.28 9.80 5.14
CA LEU A 35 0.60 9.48 3.87
C LEU A 35 -0.46 8.39 4.05
N ILE A 36 -0.18 7.36 4.84
CA ILE A 36 -1.13 6.28 5.11
C ILE A 36 -2.34 6.82 5.86
N ALA A 37 -2.14 7.66 6.89
CA ALA A 37 -3.23 8.31 7.60
C ALA A 37 -4.09 9.16 6.65
N ASP A 38 -3.47 9.98 5.82
CA ASP A 38 -4.16 10.82 4.83
C ASP A 38 -4.92 10.01 3.78
N TYR A 39 -4.33 8.90 3.33
CA TYR A 39 -4.97 7.97 2.39
C TYR A 39 -6.19 7.27 3.00
N ILE A 40 -6.11 6.90 4.28
CA ILE A 40 -7.24 6.31 5.01
C ILE A 40 -8.39 7.33 5.09
N GLU A 41 -8.06 8.55 5.53
CA GLU A 41 -9.03 9.62 5.72
C GLU A 41 -9.66 10.08 4.41
N LYS A 42 -8.94 10.15 3.29
CA LYS A 42 -9.48 10.70 2.03
C LYS A 42 -10.00 9.66 1.05
N ARG A 43 -9.51 8.43 1.11
CA ARG A 43 -9.82 7.41 0.09
C ARG A 43 -10.41 6.14 0.66
N LEU A 44 -9.84 5.60 1.73
CA LEU A 44 -10.17 4.25 2.18
C LEU A 44 -11.61 4.15 2.70
N HIS A 45 -12.09 5.17 3.43
CA HIS A 45 -13.42 5.18 4.04
C HIS A 45 -14.59 5.15 3.03
N HIS A 46 -14.36 5.48 1.76
CA HIS A 46 -15.38 5.38 0.70
C HIS A 46 -15.53 3.98 0.10
N LEU A 47 -14.67 3.03 0.46
CA LEU A 47 -14.70 1.67 -0.08
C LEU A 47 -15.61 0.75 0.75
N ALA A 48 -16.02 -0.38 0.14
CA ALA A 48 -16.75 -1.42 0.84
C ALA A 48 -15.97 -1.94 2.06
N ASN A 49 -16.68 -2.27 3.15
CA ASN A 49 -16.09 -2.70 4.42
C ASN A 49 -15.09 -3.86 4.30
N SER A 50 -15.35 -4.83 3.41
CA SER A 50 -14.44 -5.95 3.14
C SER A 50 -13.10 -5.49 2.53
N THR A 51 -13.16 -4.52 1.63
CA THR A 51 -11.99 -3.88 1.02
C THR A 51 -11.22 -3.06 2.05
N VAL A 52 -11.92 -2.25 2.85
CA VAL A 52 -11.29 -1.47 3.95
C VAL A 52 -10.50 -2.38 4.90
N ARG A 53 -11.10 -3.50 5.32
CA ARG A 53 -10.40 -4.48 6.19
C ARG A 53 -9.18 -5.07 5.51
N THR A 54 -9.29 -5.42 4.23
CA THR A 54 -8.21 -6.07 3.47
C THR A 54 -7.06 -5.10 3.21
N TYR A 55 -7.36 -3.91 2.72
CA TYR A 55 -6.36 -2.86 2.48
C TYR A 55 -5.75 -2.38 3.79
N GLY A 56 -6.55 -2.21 4.85
CA GLY A 56 -6.06 -1.82 6.17
C GLY A 56 -5.01 -2.79 6.73
N ARG A 57 -5.17 -4.11 6.52
CA ARG A 57 -4.12 -5.10 6.88
C ARG A 57 -2.83 -4.86 6.11
N GLN A 58 -2.90 -4.60 4.80
CA GLN A 58 -1.70 -4.34 4.00
C GLN A 58 -1.04 -3.00 4.35
N LEU A 59 -1.83 -1.95 4.61
CA LEU A 59 -1.32 -0.65 5.03
C LEU A 59 -0.53 -0.75 6.33
N LYS A 60 -0.98 -1.54 7.31
CA LYS A 60 -0.21 -1.81 8.54
C LYS A 60 1.13 -2.49 8.27
N LEU A 61 1.20 -3.38 7.28
CA LEU A 61 2.47 -4.02 6.89
C LEU A 61 3.42 -3.01 6.22
N ILE A 62 2.89 -2.14 5.36
CA ILE A 62 3.67 -1.05 4.72
C ILE A 62 4.16 -0.07 5.78
N GLU A 63 3.30 0.32 6.72
CA GLU A 63 3.64 1.22 7.83
C GLU A 63 4.73 0.63 8.72
N ALA A 64 4.64 -0.65 9.07
CA ALA A 64 5.65 -1.33 9.86
C ALA A 64 7.03 -1.39 9.16
N ALA A 65 7.04 -1.46 7.83
CA ALA A 65 8.29 -1.55 7.06
C ALA A 65 8.88 -0.19 6.68
N LEU A 66 8.04 0.78 6.33
CA LEU A 66 8.44 2.06 5.71
C LEU A 66 7.90 3.29 6.44
N GLY A 67 7.10 3.15 7.50
CA GLY A 67 6.37 4.27 8.11
C GLY A 67 7.24 5.42 8.62
N THR A 68 8.49 5.15 8.99
CA THR A 68 9.45 6.18 9.41
C THR A 68 10.26 6.78 8.26
N ARG A 69 10.15 6.23 7.05
CA ARG A 69 10.85 6.74 5.86
C ARG A 69 10.15 7.98 5.31
N PRO A 70 10.91 9.00 4.87
CA PRO A 70 10.38 10.06 4.03
C PRO A 70 9.87 9.48 2.72
N ILE A 71 8.68 9.91 2.27
CA ILE A 71 8.03 9.34 1.07
C ILE A 71 8.93 9.48 -0.18
N LYS A 72 9.73 10.53 -0.23
CA LYS A 72 10.62 10.88 -1.35
C LYS A 72 11.84 9.97 -1.47
N ASP A 73 12.25 9.40 -0.35
CA ASP A 73 13.44 8.54 -0.27
C ASP A 73 13.09 7.06 -0.47
N VAL A 74 11.80 6.73 -0.59
CA VAL A 74 11.37 5.35 -0.85
C VAL A 74 11.78 4.97 -2.25
N THR A 75 12.62 3.95 -2.34
CA THR A 75 13.16 3.43 -3.60
C THR A 75 12.31 2.29 -4.15
N PRO A 76 12.33 2.04 -5.47
CA PRO A 76 11.72 0.83 -6.06
C PRO A 76 12.26 -0.46 -5.44
N GLN A 77 13.55 -0.49 -5.07
CA GLN A 77 14.20 -1.65 -4.45
C GLN A 77 13.54 -2.00 -3.11
N GLU A 78 13.27 -1.01 -2.25
CA GLU A 78 12.61 -1.25 -0.96
C GLU A 78 11.19 -1.80 -1.11
N ILE A 79 10.48 -1.41 -2.18
CA ILE A 79 9.16 -1.98 -2.50
C ILE A 79 9.29 -3.43 -2.97
N VAL A 80 10.29 -3.74 -3.80
CA VAL A 80 10.60 -5.11 -4.22
C VAL A 80 10.95 -5.97 -3.01
N ASP A 81 11.80 -5.48 -2.12
CA ASP A 81 12.21 -6.20 -0.90
C ASP A 81 11.01 -6.44 0.03
N LEU A 82 10.11 -5.47 0.16
CA LEU A 82 8.86 -5.62 0.92
C LEU A 82 7.99 -6.74 0.35
N ILE A 83 7.82 -6.79 -0.98
CA ILE A 83 7.04 -7.80 -1.69
C ILE A 83 7.69 -9.19 -1.54
N ALA A 84 8.99 -9.28 -1.79
CA ALA A 84 9.75 -10.51 -1.69
C ALA A 84 9.72 -11.06 -0.26
N LYS A 85 9.93 -10.21 0.75
CA LYS A 85 9.83 -10.57 2.16
C LYS A 85 8.44 -11.06 2.54
N ARG A 86 7.37 -10.43 2.02
CA ARG A 86 6.00 -10.90 2.25
C ARG A 86 5.78 -12.28 1.67
N LYS A 87 6.27 -12.55 0.45
CA LYS A 87 6.14 -13.87 -0.18
C LYS A 87 6.95 -14.95 0.54
N ALA A 88 8.16 -14.61 1.01
CA ALA A 88 9.04 -15.53 1.73
C ALA A 88 8.44 -16.02 3.07
N GLY A 89 7.48 -15.29 3.64
CA GLY A 89 6.74 -15.73 4.83
C GLY A 89 5.73 -16.87 4.59
N TRP A 90 5.56 -17.33 3.36
CA TRP A 90 4.64 -18.41 2.99
C TRP A 90 5.39 -19.71 2.72
N ARG A 91 4.75 -20.84 3.05
CA ARG A 91 5.36 -22.17 2.97
C ARG A 91 5.68 -22.58 1.53
N ASP A 92 4.72 -22.40 0.63
CA ASP A 92 4.82 -22.85 -0.75
C ASP A 92 4.73 -21.69 -1.73
N GLN A 93 5.18 -21.90 -2.97
CA GLN A 93 5.09 -20.89 -4.05
C GLN A 93 3.63 -20.50 -4.34
N THR A 94 2.71 -21.46 -4.20
CA THR A 94 1.27 -21.29 -4.40
C THR A 94 0.61 -20.43 -3.33
N ASP A 95 1.09 -20.58 -2.10
CA ASP A 95 0.53 -19.93 -0.93
C ASP A 95 0.91 -18.45 -0.88
N GLY A 96 -0.01 -17.65 -0.37
CA GLY A 96 0.21 -16.22 -0.18
C GLY A 96 0.30 -15.39 -1.46
N TRP A 97 0.12 -16.00 -2.64
CA TRP A 97 0.18 -15.27 -3.92
C TRP A 97 -0.80 -14.09 -3.94
N ARG A 98 -2.09 -14.35 -3.70
CA ARG A 98 -3.15 -13.31 -3.67
C ARG A 98 -2.91 -12.25 -2.60
N GLU A 99 -2.38 -12.66 -1.45
CA GLU A 99 -2.09 -11.74 -0.36
C GLU A 99 -0.92 -10.82 -0.70
N THR A 100 0.12 -11.35 -1.34
CA THR A 100 1.27 -10.58 -1.83
C THR A 100 0.89 -9.67 -3.00
N GLU A 101 0.04 -10.16 -3.91
CA GLU A 101 -0.58 -9.35 -4.97
C GLU A 101 -1.38 -8.18 -4.40
N THR A 102 -2.15 -8.44 -3.32
CA THR A 102 -2.91 -7.39 -2.64
C THR A 102 -1.99 -6.35 -2.00
N LEU A 103 -0.89 -6.78 -1.36
CA LEU A 103 0.13 -5.86 -0.82
C LEU A 103 0.70 -4.95 -1.91
N TYR A 104 1.08 -5.53 -3.05
CA TYR A 104 1.58 -4.77 -4.20
C TYR A 104 0.55 -3.76 -4.73
N ILE A 105 -0.71 -4.17 -4.88
CA ILE A 105 -1.79 -3.27 -5.31
C ILE A 105 -1.94 -2.11 -4.33
N VAL A 106 -1.96 -2.38 -3.03
CA VAL A 106 -2.12 -1.34 -2.00
C VAL A 106 -0.94 -0.38 -1.99
N ALA A 107 0.30 -0.89 -2.09
CA ALA A 107 1.49 -0.04 -2.20
C ALA A 107 1.43 0.86 -3.44
N ARG A 108 1.06 0.29 -4.60
CA ARG A 108 0.90 1.05 -5.85
C ARG A 108 -0.13 2.16 -5.73
N GLU A 109 -1.27 1.86 -5.13
CA GLU A 109 -2.35 2.82 -4.92
C GLU A 109 -1.96 3.93 -3.93
N LEU A 110 -1.21 3.60 -2.87
CA LEU A 110 -0.70 4.55 -1.88
C LEU A 110 0.28 5.55 -2.52
N PHE A 111 1.27 5.07 -3.28
CA PHE A 111 2.23 5.96 -3.94
C PHE A 111 1.65 6.67 -5.17
N LYS A 112 0.65 6.09 -5.84
CA LYS A 112 -0.16 6.80 -6.85
C LYS A 112 -0.91 7.98 -6.23
N PHE A 113 -1.45 7.79 -5.03
CA PHE A 113 -2.10 8.87 -4.28
C PHE A 113 -1.12 9.98 -3.91
N ALA A 114 0.08 9.64 -3.42
CA ALA A 114 1.15 10.61 -3.15
C ALA A 114 1.57 11.40 -4.41
N ALA A 115 1.70 10.72 -5.54
CA ALA A 115 2.00 11.36 -6.82
C ALA A 115 0.87 12.31 -7.27
N GLY A 116 -0.39 11.92 -7.07
CA GLY A 116 -1.55 12.78 -7.34
C GLY A 116 -1.57 14.06 -6.50
N GLN A 117 -1.04 14.01 -5.27
CA GLN A 117 -0.87 15.17 -4.40
C GLN A 117 0.41 15.97 -4.66
N ARG A 118 1.24 15.57 -5.63
CA ARG A 118 2.56 16.14 -5.93
C ARG A 118 3.53 16.10 -4.73
N LEU A 119 3.39 15.10 -3.86
CA LEU A 119 4.35 14.85 -2.78
C LEU A 119 5.63 14.19 -3.29
N ILE A 120 5.51 13.39 -4.35
CA ILE A 120 6.60 12.75 -5.08
C ILE A 120 6.51 13.06 -6.57
N VAL A 121 7.67 13.08 -7.23
CA VAL A 121 7.76 13.30 -8.69
C VAL A 121 7.52 12.01 -9.45
N VAL A 122 8.09 10.90 -8.98
CA VAL A 122 8.00 9.58 -9.60
C VAL A 122 7.46 8.58 -8.58
N ASN A 123 6.50 7.76 -8.98
CA ASN A 123 5.97 6.70 -8.14
C ASN A 123 6.97 5.51 -8.12
N PRO A 124 7.51 5.12 -6.95
CA PRO A 124 8.52 4.05 -6.84
C PRO A 124 7.99 2.66 -7.22
N THR A 125 6.68 2.46 -7.26
CA THR A 125 6.06 1.18 -7.65
C THR A 125 5.93 1.00 -9.17
N MET A 126 6.23 2.04 -9.95
CA MET A 126 6.10 2.01 -11.41
C MET A 126 7.13 1.05 -12.03
N GLY A 127 6.67 0.19 -12.95
CA GLY A 127 7.52 -0.76 -13.66
C GLY A 127 7.85 -2.05 -12.90
N ILE A 128 7.43 -2.18 -11.63
CA ILE A 128 7.61 -3.43 -10.88
C ILE A 128 6.66 -4.50 -11.45
N SER A 129 7.22 -5.57 -12.00
CA SER A 129 6.46 -6.76 -12.38
C SER A 129 6.42 -7.75 -11.23
N LEU A 130 5.22 -8.04 -10.72
CA LEU A 130 5.06 -8.98 -9.60
C LEU A 130 5.60 -10.38 -9.95
N GLU A 131 5.39 -10.83 -11.19
CA GLU A 131 5.86 -12.14 -11.65
C GLU A 131 7.38 -12.23 -11.72
N ALA A 132 8.06 -11.11 -12.01
CA ALA A 132 9.51 -11.05 -11.98
C ALA A 132 10.07 -11.13 -10.55
N VAL A 133 9.32 -10.66 -9.54
CA VAL A 133 9.75 -10.67 -8.14
C VAL A 133 9.46 -12.00 -7.45
N ILE A 134 8.29 -12.60 -7.69
CA ILE A 134 7.82 -13.77 -6.93
C ILE A 134 7.51 -15.02 -7.78
N GLY A 135 7.81 -14.99 -9.08
CA GLY A 135 7.58 -16.09 -10.04
C GLY A 135 6.22 -16.01 -10.72
N THR A 136 5.89 -16.89 -11.66
CA THR A 136 4.57 -16.85 -12.34
C THR A 136 3.44 -17.23 -11.39
N ARG A 137 2.27 -16.60 -11.57
CA ARG A 137 1.07 -16.94 -10.80
C ARG A 137 0.75 -18.44 -10.97
N PRO A 138 0.66 -19.20 -9.87
CA PRO A 138 0.25 -20.60 -9.93
C PRO A 138 -1.16 -20.73 -10.52
N PRO A 139 -1.46 -21.83 -11.23
CA PRO A 139 -2.82 -22.12 -11.66
C PRO A 139 -3.76 -22.20 -10.43
N PRO A 140 -5.07 -21.96 -10.59
CA PRO A 140 -6.00 -21.94 -9.48
C PRO A 140 -6.01 -23.29 -8.73
N VAL A 141 -5.27 -23.34 -7.61
CA VAL A 141 -5.09 -24.53 -6.77
C VAL A 141 -6.43 -25.02 -6.20
N LYS A 142 -7.36 -24.09 -5.95
CA LYS A 142 -8.71 -24.38 -5.48
C LYS A 142 -9.69 -24.21 -6.63
N LYS A 143 -10.03 -25.29 -7.33
CA LYS A 143 -11.33 -25.37 -8.01
C LYS A 143 -12.38 -25.25 -6.91
N ARG A 144 -13.16 -24.18 -6.89
CA ARG A 144 -14.34 -24.12 -6.02
C ARG A 144 -15.23 -25.27 -6.48
N LEU A 145 -15.33 -26.31 -5.67
CA LEU A 145 -16.25 -27.40 -5.95
C LEU A 145 -17.66 -26.80 -5.86
N MET A 146 -18.41 -26.89 -6.95
CA MET A 146 -19.84 -26.60 -6.88
C MET A 146 -20.47 -27.78 -6.15
N LEU A 147 -21.23 -27.49 -5.10
CA LEU A 147 -22.04 -28.53 -4.46
C LEU A 147 -23.02 -29.05 -5.51
N THR A 148 -23.10 -30.37 -5.61
CA THR A 148 -24.12 -31.08 -6.38
C THR A 148 -25.48 -30.89 -5.73
N GLU A 149 -26.56 -31.19 -6.46
CA GLU A 149 -27.92 -31.09 -5.90
C GLU A 149 -28.09 -31.94 -4.64
N ASP A 150 -27.50 -33.15 -4.62
CA ASP A 150 -27.55 -34.05 -3.47
C ASP A 150 -26.80 -33.48 -2.26
N GLU A 151 -25.61 -32.91 -2.47
CA GLU A 151 -24.85 -32.25 -1.41
C GLU A 151 -25.55 -30.99 -0.89
N ILE A 152 -26.21 -30.22 -1.76
CA ILE A 152 -27.04 -29.07 -1.34
C ILE A 152 -28.21 -29.56 -0.46
N ARG A 153 -28.89 -30.63 -0.88
CA ARG A 153 -30.01 -31.21 -0.12
C ARG A 153 -29.57 -31.69 1.25
N GLU A 154 -28.40 -32.30 1.34
CA GLU A 154 -27.82 -32.74 2.62
C GLU A 154 -27.46 -31.55 3.51
N VAL A 155 -26.78 -30.52 2.99
CA VAL A 155 -26.41 -29.32 3.75
C VAL A 155 -27.63 -28.56 4.27
N MET A 156 -28.67 -28.42 3.45
CA MET A 156 -29.89 -27.68 3.83
C MET A 156 -30.75 -28.41 4.85
N ASN A 157 -30.69 -29.75 4.90
CA ASN A 157 -31.46 -30.57 5.85
C ASN A 157 -30.62 -31.10 7.03
N ALA A 158 -29.34 -30.70 7.11
CA ALA A 158 -28.47 -31.15 8.17
C ALA A 158 -28.99 -30.73 9.56
N LYS A 159 -28.92 -31.66 10.52
CA LYS A 159 -29.26 -31.37 11.92
C LYS A 159 -28.20 -30.44 12.52
N MET A 160 -28.45 -29.14 12.50
CA MET A 160 -27.58 -28.13 13.10
C MET A 160 -28.17 -27.59 14.41
N ASN A 161 -27.32 -26.95 15.23
CA ASN A 161 -27.81 -26.19 16.37
C ASN A 161 -28.70 -25.03 15.89
N ARG A 162 -29.58 -24.53 16.78
CA ARG A 162 -30.59 -23.54 16.40
C ARG A 162 -30.01 -22.22 15.88
N GLN A 163 -28.81 -21.84 16.32
CA GLN A 163 -28.12 -20.64 15.85
C GLN A 163 -27.67 -20.76 14.39
N ASN A 164 -27.16 -21.93 14.00
CA ASN A 164 -26.74 -22.20 12.62
C ASN A 164 -27.94 -22.36 11.68
N GLN A 165 -29.05 -22.95 12.17
CA GLN A 165 -30.30 -23.04 11.39
C GLN A 165 -30.91 -21.69 11.02
N LEU A 166 -30.69 -20.65 11.85
CA LEU A 166 -31.24 -19.30 11.64
C LEU A 166 -30.29 -18.36 10.87
N SER A 167 -29.10 -18.84 10.52
CA SER A 167 -28.07 -18.04 9.84
C SER A 167 -28.03 -18.26 8.32
N ILE A 168 -28.92 -19.10 7.79
CA ILE A 168 -29.08 -19.42 6.37
C ILE A 168 -30.13 -18.49 5.75
#